data_AF-A0A838FIP8-F1
#
_entry.id   AF-A0A838FIP8-F1
#
_cell.length_a   1.000
_cell.length_b   1.000
_cell.length_c   1.000
_cell.angle_alpha   90.00
_cell.angle_beta   90.00
_cell.angle_gamma   90.00
#
_symmetry.space_group_name_H-M   'P 1'
#
loop_
_entity.id
_entity.type
_entity.pdbx_description
1 polymer ?
#
loop_
_entity_poly.entity_id
_entity_poly.type
_entity_poly.pdbx_seq_one_letter_code
_entity_poly.pdbx_strand_id
1 'polypeptide(L)'
;MSGSEVHFEPFLHLADLSANEALIAWGGFWFHRGSPDEGWRIVDDEELSEVAGESRTESIGARSEPFGHAIVEVERDEELVARAETADYNFVRISGLEPDTEYRYRVLVDGQPWAEGELCDWDIGEATLVRAGRRYDNRFQTFPAPDARVPVTFAVLGDFGIGIYEQGEDGERQLQLGAALERAATVHGVRLVLTTGDNIYLGDEDTVAGTGDEDDDWYPCFYQPYRYLLNRIPFFPTVGNHDAADTEHSDDRDQLDDNFFLEHRFRSWVEAGRASLDPGLFYRFGLG
;
A
#
# COMPACT_ATOMS: atom_id res chain seq x y z
N MET A 1 17.36 -26.76 20.60
CA MET A 1 16.85 -26.39 19.27
C MET A 1 16.11 -25.09 19.49
N SER A 2 16.78 -23.95 19.32
CA SER A 2 16.05 -22.68 19.18
C SER A 2 15.27 -22.83 17.88
N GLY A 3 13.94 -22.82 17.98
CA GLY A 3 13.10 -22.89 16.79
C GLY A 3 13.22 -21.58 16.05
N SER A 4 13.37 -21.64 14.74
CA SER A 4 13.10 -20.48 13.89
C SER A 4 11.67 -20.02 14.15
N GLU A 5 11.48 -18.71 14.19
CA GLU A 5 10.18 -18.09 14.35
C GLU A 5 9.81 -17.36 13.07
N VAL A 6 8.52 -17.43 12.71
CA VAL A 6 7.94 -16.71 11.58
C VAL A 6 6.87 -15.77 12.11
N HIS A 7 6.90 -14.53 11.65
CA HIS A 7 5.90 -13.50 11.93
C HIS A 7 5.27 -13.06 10.61
N PHE A 8 3.95 -12.85 10.63
CA PHE A 8 3.21 -12.31 9.50
C PHE A 8 2.68 -10.93 9.87
N GLU A 9 3.07 -9.91 9.11
CA GLU A 9 2.68 -8.53 9.32
C GLU A 9 1.67 -8.10 8.25
N PRO A 10 0.36 -8.02 8.58
CA PRO A 10 -0.66 -7.71 7.60
C PRO A 10 -0.72 -6.22 7.22
N PHE A 11 -1.10 -5.93 5.98
CA PHE A 11 -1.39 -4.58 5.49
C PHE A 11 -2.81 -4.42 4.97
N LEU A 12 -3.25 -3.16 4.93
CA LEU A 12 -4.47 -2.71 4.27
C LEU A 12 -4.15 -1.49 3.41
N HIS A 13 -4.70 -1.44 2.20
CA HIS A 13 -4.44 -0.39 1.23
C HIS A 13 -5.75 0.06 0.56
N LEU A 14 -6.13 1.32 0.76
CA LEU A 14 -7.15 2.01 -0.01
C LEU A 14 -6.54 2.42 -1.35
N ALA A 15 -6.47 1.47 -2.28
CA ALA A 15 -5.78 1.63 -3.57
C ALA A 15 -6.44 2.67 -4.48
N ASP A 16 -7.75 2.88 -4.35
CA ASP A 16 -8.48 3.87 -5.15
C ASP A 16 -9.70 4.41 -4.42
N LEU A 17 -10.11 5.61 -4.81
CA LEU A 17 -11.30 6.24 -4.29
C LEU A 17 -11.96 7.13 -5.34
N SER A 18 -13.28 7.14 -5.35
CA SER A 18 -14.09 8.04 -6.14
C SER A 18 -15.19 8.67 -5.28
N ALA A 19 -16.12 9.38 -5.92
CA ALA A 19 -17.28 9.94 -5.21
C ALA A 19 -18.27 8.86 -4.75
N ASN A 20 -18.21 7.64 -5.29
CA ASN A 20 -19.21 6.61 -5.01
C ASN A 20 -18.63 5.19 -4.95
N GLU A 21 -17.32 5.05 -5.07
CA GLU A 21 -16.63 3.77 -5.03
C GLU A 21 -15.32 3.86 -4.25
N ALA A 22 -14.89 2.72 -3.71
CA ALA A 22 -13.58 2.52 -3.09
C ALA A 22 -12.98 1.20 -3.60
N LEU A 23 -11.69 1.19 -3.91
CA LEU A 23 -10.92 -0.03 -4.15
C LEU A 23 -10.10 -0.32 -2.89
N ILE A 24 -10.41 -1.41 -2.22
CA ILE A 24 -9.77 -1.81 -0.95
C ILE A 24 -9.00 -3.10 -1.21
N ALA A 25 -7.70 -3.07 -0.92
CA ALA A 25 -6.77 -4.18 -1.05
C ALA A 25 -6.18 -4.55 0.32
N TRP A 26 -5.68 -5.78 0.42
CA TRP A 26 -5.02 -6.33 1.59
C TRP A 26 -3.87 -7.26 1.19
N GLY A 27 -3.03 -7.59 2.15
CA GLY A 27 -1.99 -8.61 2.02
C GLY A 27 -1.11 -8.55 3.26
N GLY A 28 0.16 -8.93 3.17
CA GLY A 28 1.07 -8.84 4.30
C GLY A 28 2.44 -9.41 3.99
N PHE A 29 3.40 -9.07 4.84
CA PHE A 29 4.79 -9.47 4.67
C PHE A 29 5.16 -10.52 5.71
N TRP A 30 5.97 -11.50 5.31
CA TRP A 30 6.53 -12.47 6.24
C TRP A 30 7.89 -12.00 6.74
N PHE A 31 8.14 -12.30 8.00
CA PHE A 31 9.42 -12.07 8.66
C PHE A 31 9.87 -13.34 9.34
N HIS A 32 11.17 -13.55 9.40
CA HIS A 32 11.75 -14.67 10.13
C HIS A 32 12.91 -14.23 11.02
N ARG A 33 13.16 -15.04 12.04
CA ARG A 33 14.36 -14.96 12.88
C ARG A 33 14.80 -16.35 13.30
N GLY A 34 16.10 -16.60 13.33
CA GLY A 34 16.67 -17.91 13.70
C GLY A 34 16.67 -18.16 15.21
N SER A 35 16.62 -17.10 16.02
CA SER A 35 16.47 -17.19 17.47
C SER A 35 15.80 -15.95 18.07
N PRO A 36 15.31 -16.01 19.33
CA PRO A 36 14.68 -14.87 19.98
C PRO A 36 15.59 -13.65 20.19
N ASP A 37 16.91 -13.85 20.16
CA ASP A 37 17.93 -12.80 20.33
C ASP A 37 18.33 -12.16 18.99
N GLU A 38 17.87 -12.70 17.86
CA GLU A 38 18.08 -12.13 16.52
C GLU A 38 16.93 -11.19 16.14
N GLY A 39 17.27 -10.18 15.34
CA GLY A 39 16.29 -9.31 14.70
C GLY A 39 15.45 -10.05 13.66
N TRP A 40 14.27 -9.52 13.39
CA TRP A 40 13.42 -9.97 12.29
C TRP A 40 14.03 -9.53 10.96
N ARG A 41 14.17 -10.46 10.02
CA ARG A 41 14.43 -10.18 8.61
C ARG A 41 13.15 -10.41 7.82
N ILE A 42 12.87 -9.55 6.85
CA ILE A 42 11.82 -9.83 5.86
C ILE A 42 12.17 -11.12 5.09
N VAL A 43 11.13 -11.84 4.67
CA VAL A 43 11.26 -13.01 3.81
C VAL A 43 11.14 -12.52 2.37
N ASP A 44 12.12 -12.89 1.55
CA ASP A 44 12.19 -12.50 0.13
C ASP A 44 11.32 -13.46 -0.71
N ASP A 45 10.95 -13.10 -1.95
CA ASP A 45 9.95 -13.88 -2.70
C ASP A 45 10.40 -15.31 -3.01
N GLU A 46 11.71 -15.52 -3.23
CA GLU A 46 12.31 -16.85 -3.40
C GLU A 46 12.10 -17.77 -2.18
N GLU A 47 11.95 -17.19 -0.98
CA GLU A 47 11.77 -17.90 0.29
C GLU A 47 10.29 -18.01 0.72
N LEU A 48 9.37 -17.26 0.09
CA LEU A 48 7.95 -17.25 0.45
C LEU A 48 7.33 -18.65 0.45
N SER A 49 7.71 -19.50 -0.50
CA SER A 49 7.19 -20.86 -0.61
C SER A 49 7.44 -21.71 0.64
N GLU A 50 8.50 -21.42 1.41
CA GLU A 50 8.87 -22.13 2.63
C GLU A 50 8.03 -21.72 3.85
N VAL A 51 7.56 -20.47 3.88
CA VAL A 51 6.85 -19.88 5.04
C VAL A 51 5.35 -19.68 4.82
N ALA A 52 4.93 -19.45 3.57
CA ALA A 52 3.56 -19.13 3.17
C ALA A 52 2.90 -20.25 2.36
N GLY A 53 3.66 -21.27 1.97
CA GLY A 53 3.20 -22.46 1.24
C GLY A 53 3.61 -22.44 -0.24
N GLU A 54 3.73 -23.64 -0.82
CA GLU A 54 4.38 -23.91 -2.12
C GLU A 54 3.85 -23.11 -3.33
N SER A 55 2.65 -22.54 -3.23
CA SER A 55 2.01 -21.83 -4.34
C SER A 55 2.14 -20.31 -4.28
N ARG A 56 2.69 -19.74 -3.20
CA ARG A 56 2.81 -18.29 -3.06
C ARG A 56 4.17 -17.82 -3.57
N THR A 57 4.16 -16.90 -4.53
CA THR A 57 5.36 -16.22 -5.03
C THR A 57 5.32 -14.73 -4.80
N GLU A 58 4.16 -14.14 -4.52
CA GLU A 58 4.00 -12.72 -4.19
C GLU A 58 3.00 -12.57 -3.03
N SER A 59 3.10 -11.48 -2.30
CA SER A 59 2.33 -11.18 -1.08
C SER A 59 1.54 -9.87 -1.14
N ILE A 60 1.87 -9.01 -2.11
CA ILE A 60 1.26 -7.69 -2.35
C ILE A 60 0.82 -7.55 -3.82
N GLY A 61 0.34 -6.37 -4.24
CA GLY A 61 -0.09 -6.16 -5.61
C GLY A 61 -1.40 -6.83 -6.05
N ALA A 62 -1.81 -6.52 -7.28
CA ALA A 62 -2.98 -7.05 -7.94
C ALA A 62 -2.80 -8.50 -8.44
N ARG A 63 -1.56 -8.94 -8.66
CA ARG A 63 -1.20 -10.26 -9.18
C ARG A 63 -0.97 -11.32 -8.09
N SER A 64 -0.73 -10.94 -6.83
CA SER A 64 -0.51 -11.91 -5.75
C SER A 64 -1.62 -12.92 -5.58
N GLU A 65 -1.23 -14.13 -5.15
CA GLU A 65 -2.20 -15.20 -4.90
C GLU A 65 -3.18 -14.83 -3.78
N PRO A 66 -4.47 -15.16 -3.92
CA PRO A 66 -5.45 -14.87 -2.88
C PRO A 66 -5.09 -15.53 -1.55
N PHE A 67 -5.25 -14.79 -0.45
CA PHE A 67 -5.03 -15.33 0.92
C PHE A 67 -6.14 -16.27 1.40
N GLY A 68 -7.27 -16.32 0.70
CA GLY A 68 -8.45 -17.11 1.06
C GLY A 68 -9.72 -16.47 0.53
N HIS A 69 -10.88 -16.93 1.00
CA HIS A 69 -12.14 -16.26 0.70
C HIS A 69 -12.28 -15.00 1.54
N ALA A 70 -12.27 -13.84 0.89
CA ALA A 70 -12.29 -12.55 1.52
C ALA A 70 -13.66 -11.87 1.42
N ILE A 71 -14.02 -11.15 2.48
CA ILE A 71 -15.20 -10.30 2.59
C ILE A 71 -14.74 -8.93 3.05
N VAL A 72 -15.15 -7.88 2.36
CA VAL A 72 -14.99 -6.50 2.80
C VAL A 72 -16.34 -5.92 3.14
N GLU A 73 -16.43 -5.39 4.36
CA GLU A 73 -17.63 -4.77 4.91
C GLU A 73 -17.36 -3.29 5.14
N VAL A 74 -18.28 -2.45 4.66
CA VAL A 74 -18.22 -1.00 4.81
C VAL A 74 -19.41 -0.55 5.64
N GLU A 75 -19.12 0.19 6.70
CA GLU A 75 -20.08 0.64 7.70
C GLU A 75 -20.11 2.16 7.78
N ARG A 76 -21.31 2.70 8.07
CA ARG A 76 -21.55 4.10 8.38
C ARG A 76 -22.45 4.14 9.61
N ASP A 77 -22.09 4.94 10.60
CA ASP A 77 -22.88 5.08 11.83
C ASP A 77 -23.21 3.71 12.48
N GLU A 78 -22.24 2.78 12.45
CA GLU A 78 -22.36 1.39 12.94
C GLU A 78 -23.33 0.48 12.14
N GLU A 79 -23.85 0.96 11.01
CA GLU A 79 -24.69 0.19 10.10
C GLU A 79 -23.90 -0.28 8.87
N LEU A 80 -24.04 -1.56 8.52
CA LEU A 80 -23.48 -2.12 7.28
C LEU A 80 -24.21 -1.53 6.07
N VAL A 81 -23.50 -0.74 5.27
CA VAL A 81 -24.05 -0.06 4.08
C VAL A 81 -23.63 -0.70 2.77
N ALA A 82 -22.48 -1.37 2.75
CA ALA A 82 -22.01 -2.08 1.57
C ALA A 82 -21.15 -3.29 1.96
N ARG A 83 -21.12 -4.29 1.08
CA ARG A 83 -20.36 -5.52 1.25
C ARG A 83 -19.93 -6.03 -0.13
N ALA A 84 -18.69 -6.50 -0.23
CA ALA A 84 -18.20 -7.27 -1.38
C ALA A 84 -17.40 -8.48 -0.90
N GLU A 85 -17.27 -9.47 -1.76
CA GLU A 85 -16.53 -10.69 -1.49
C GLU A 85 -15.77 -11.15 -2.74
N THR A 86 -14.69 -11.89 -2.52
CA THR A 86 -13.86 -12.48 -3.58
C THR A 86 -13.10 -13.68 -3.03
N ALA A 87 -12.79 -14.64 -3.89
CA ALA A 87 -11.82 -15.70 -3.60
C ALA A 87 -10.65 -15.69 -4.61
N ASP A 88 -10.68 -14.77 -5.56
CA ASP A 88 -9.81 -14.78 -6.74
C ASP A 88 -8.67 -13.76 -6.64
N TYR A 89 -8.82 -12.76 -5.76
CA TYR A 89 -7.91 -11.61 -5.65
C TYR A 89 -7.78 -11.12 -4.21
N ASN A 90 -6.74 -10.32 -3.95
CA ASN A 90 -6.52 -9.64 -2.67
C ASN A 90 -7.05 -8.20 -2.62
N PHE A 91 -8.09 -7.91 -3.41
CA PHE A 91 -8.76 -6.62 -3.44
C PHE A 91 -10.22 -6.74 -3.87
N VAL A 92 -11.04 -5.76 -3.52
CA VAL A 92 -12.40 -5.60 -4.04
C VAL A 92 -12.75 -4.14 -4.28
N ARG A 93 -13.63 -3.92 -5.26
CA ARG A 93 -14.29 -2.64 -5.49
C ARG A 93 -15.63 -2.62 -4.77
N ILE A 94 -15.81 -1.64 -3.89
CA ILE A 94 -17.08 -1.32 -3.24
C ILE A 94 -17.71 -0.18 -4.02
N SER A 95 -18.96 -0.33 -4.48
CA SER A 95 -19.70 0.70 -5.21
C SER A 95 -20.99 1.08 -4.48
N GLY A 96 -21.62 2.18 -4.91
CA GLY A 96 -22.89 2.65 -4.35
C GLY A 96 -22.73 3.46 -3.06
N LEU A 97 -21.53 3.96 -2.80
CA LEU A 97 -21.25 4.86 -1.69
C LEU A 97 -21.78 6.27 -1.99
N GLU A 98 -22.08 7.03 -0.95
CA GLU A 98 -22.48 8.43 -1.06
C GLU A 98 -21.24 9.32 -1.21
N PRO A 99 -21.29 10.38 -2.04
CA PRO A 99 -20.21 11.37 -2.12
C PRO A 99 -19.95 12.09 -0.80
N ASP A 100 -18.71 12.53 -0.62
CA ASP A 100 -18.24 13.31 0.53
C ASP A 100 -18.64 12.71 1.91
N THR A 101 -18.61 11.38 2.02
CA THR A 101 -19.12 10.65 3.19
C THR A 101 -18.01 9.81 3.81
N GLU A 102 -17.86 9.91 5.14
CA GLU A 102 -16.92 9.07 5.90
C GLU A 102 -17.52 7.68 6.14
N TYR A 103 -16.69 6.65 5.96
CA TYR A 103 -17.01 5.26 6.19
C TYR A 103 -15.92 4.59 7.02
N ARG A 104 -16.29 3.57 7.79
CA ARG A 104 -15.35 2.59 8.35
C ARG A 104 -15.41 1.33 7.53
N TYR A 105 -14.34 0.54 7.54
CA TYR A 105 -14.36 -0.75 6.87
C TYR A 105 -13.58 -1.81 7.65
N ARG A 106 -13.86 -3.08 7.34
CA ARG A 106 -13.07 -4.22 7.76
C ARG A 106 -12.95 -5.23 6.63
N VAL A 107 -11.83 -5.94 6.62
CA VAL A 107 -11.57 -7.07 5.73
C VAL A 107 -11.57 -8.32 6.58
N LEU A 108 -12.26 -9.37 6.14
CA LEU A 108 -12.22 -10.69 6.73
C LEU A 108 -11.70 -11.67 5.69
N VAL A 109 -10.73 -12.50 6.04
CA VAL A 109 -10.24 -13.60 5.18
C VAL A 109 -10.51 -14.91 5.92
N ASP A 110 -11.22 -15.83 5.26
CA ASP A 110 -11.70 -17.10 5.85
C ASP A 110 -12.43 -16.91 7.20
N GLY A 111 -13.18 -15.80 7.28
CA GLY A 111 -13.95 -15.40 8.46
C GLY A 111 -13.14 -14.80 9.60
N GLN A 112 -11.82 -14.62 9.45
CA GLN A 112 -10.95 -13.96 10.43
C GLN A 112 -10.72 -12.48 10.05
N PRO A 113 -10.81 -11.54 10.99
CA PRO A 113 -10.46 -10.14 10.73
C PRO A 113 -9.01 -9.98 10.28
N TRP A 114 -8.80 -9.31 9.16
CA TRP A 114 -7.48 -8.96 8.64
C TRP A 114 -6.98 -7.69 9.32
N ALA A 115 -5.75 -7.74 9.85
CA ALA A 115 -5.06 -6.59 10.44
C ALA A 115 -5.81 -5.84 11.58
N GLU A 116 -6.62 -6.53 12.39
CA GLU A 116 -7.31 -5.94 13.56
C GLU A 116 -6.39 -5.76 14.79
N GLY A 117 -5.29 -6.50 14.82
CA GLY A 117 -4.35 -6.57 15.93
C GLY A 117 -3.40 -5.36 16.05
N GLU A 118 -2.53 -5.45 17.05
CA GLU A 118 -1.39 -4.54 17.17
C GLU A 118 -0.36 -4.85 16.08
N LEU A 119 0.12 -3.78 15.42
CA LEU A 119 1.09 -3.84 14.34
C LEU A 119 2.53 -3.81 14.87
N CYS A 120 3.47 -4.26 14.05
CA CYS A 120 4.90 -4.11 14.29
C CYS A 120 5.49 -3.09 13.32
N ASP A 121 6.24 -2.11 13.81
CA ASP A 121 6.95 -1.14 12.97
C ASP A 121 8.44 -1.47 12.90
N TRP A 122 9.07 -1.18 11.77
CA TRP A 122 10.53 -1.26 11.65
C TRP A 122 11.20 -0.16 12.48
N ASP A 123 12.09 -0.54 13.38
CA ASP A 123 12.94 0.37 14.13
C ASP A 123 14.32 0.45 13.46
N ILE A 124 14.72 1.64 13.01
CA ILE A 124 16.01 1.85 12.35
C ILE A 124 17.18 1.63 13.31
N GLY A 125 17.04 2.04 14.57
CA GLY A 125 18.10 1.94 15.58
C GLY A 125 18.39 0.50 15.97
N GLU A 126 17.35 -0.32 16.09
CA GLU A 126 17.45 -1.74 16.39
C GLU A 126 17.55 -2.63 15.13
N ALA A 127 17.33 -2.06 13.93
CA ALA A 127 17.26 -2.75 12.63
C ALA A 127 16.40 -4.02 12.67
N THR A 128 15.19 -3.91 13.21
CA THR A 128 14.26 -5.03 13.38
C THR A 128 12.83 -4.53 13.56
N LEU A 129 11.87 -5.43 13.39
CA LEU A 129 10.48 -5.18 13.79
C LEU A 129 10.35 -5.07 15.32
N VAL A 130 9.65 -4.03 15.76
CA VAL A 130 9.25 -3.81 17.16
C VAL A 130 7.75 -3.58 17.25
N ARG A 131 7.15 -3.93 18.40
CA ARG A 131 5.73 -3.67 18.65
C ARG A 131 5.46 -2.17 18.61
N ALA A 132 4.56 -1.74 17.72
CA ALA A 132 4.31 -0.33 17.49
C ALA A 132 3.40 0.30 18.56
N GLY A 133 2.66 -0.50 19.34
CA GLY A 133 1.60 0.01 20.23
C GLY A 133 0.42 0.63 19.46
N ARG A 134 0.30 0.35 18.16
CA ARG A 134 -0.65 0.98 17.23
C ARG A 134 -1.44 -0.08 16.46
N ARG A 135 -2.58 0.35 15.94
CA ARG A 135 -3.48 -0.44 15.08
C ARG A 135 -3.92 0.43 13.92
N TYR A 136 -4.40 -0.20 12.85
CA TYR A 136 -5.03 0.54 11.77
C TYR A 136 -6.31 1.25 12.25
N ASP A 137 -6.52 2.48 11.75
CA ASP A 137 -7.82 3.17 11.82
C ASP A 137 -8.47 3.06 10.45
N ASN A 138 -9.18 1.96 10.20
CA ASN A 138 -9.78 1.64 8.90
C ASN A 138 -10.99 2.54 8.62
N ARG A 139 -10.73 3.69 8.03
CA ARG A 139 -11.75 4.63 7.57
C ARG A 139 -11.30 5.39 6.34
N PHE A 140 -12.25 5.82 5.53
CA PHE A 140 -12.00 6.68 4.40
C PHE A 140 -13.17 7.63 4.20
N GLN A 141 -12.95 8.71 3.45
CA GLN A 141 -14.02 9.61 3.05
C GLN A 141 -14.05 9.70 1.54
N THR A 142 -15.15 9.24 0.93
CA THR A 142 -15.35 9.33 -0.53
C THR A 142 -15.17 10.76 -1.02
N PHE A 143 -14.79 10.89 -2.28
CA PHE A 143 -14.61 12.22 -2.85
C PHE A 143 -15.94 12.98 -2.96
N PRO A 144 -15.90 14.31 -2.97
CA PRO A 144 -17.07 15.11 -3.33
C PRO A 144 -17.60 14.73 -4.71
N ALA A 145 -18.90 14.97 -4.92
CA ALA A 145 -19.48 14.81 -6.24
C ALA A 145 -18.73 15.71 -7.26
N PRO A 146 -18.54 15.28 -8.52
CA PRO A 146 -17.75 16.03 -9.52
C PRO A 146 -18.31 17.38 -9.98
N ASP A 147 -19.45 17.80 -9.44
CA ASP A 147 -20.06 19.12 -9.64
C ASP A 147 -20.15 19.93 -8.33
N ALA A 148 -19.65 19.38 -7.23
CA ALA A 148 -19.74 19.98 -5.90
C ALA A 148 -18.63 21.00 -5.68
N ARG A 149 -19.00 22.25 -5.38
CA ARG A 149 -18.03 23.32 -5.10
C ARG A 149 -17.60 23.30 -3.63
N VAL A 150 -16.71 22.39 -3.28
CA VAL A 150 -16.17 22.25 -1.93
C VAL A 150 -14.65 22.36 -1.92
N PRO A 151 -14.03 22.88 -0.84
CA PRO A 151 -12.57 22.88 -0.73
C PRO A 151 -12.06 21.44 -0.58
N VAL A 152 -10.98 21.13 -1.28
CA VAL A 152 -10.28 19.84 -1.20
C VAL A 152 -8.82 20.10 -0.81
N THR A 153 -8.33 19.39 0.20
CA THR A 153 -6.93 19.35 0.59
C THR A 153 -6.30 18.08 0.04
N PHE A 154 -5.15 18.19 -0.62
CA PHE A 154 -4.36 17.05 -1.08
C PHE A 154 -2.89 17.29 -0.76
N ALA A 155 -2.11 16.21 -0.71
CA ALA A 155 -0.66 16.27 -0.58
C ALA A 155 0.00 15.95 -1.92
N VAL A 156 1.21 16.45 -2.13
CA VAL A 156 2.08 16.10 -3.25
C VAL A 156 3.39 15.60 -2.68
N LEU A 157 3.85 14.46 -3.17
CA LEU A 157 5.03 13.73 -2.69
C LEU A 157 5.86 13.30 -3.90
N GLY A 158 7.18 13.31 -3.81
CA GLY A 158 8.07 12.88 -4.89
C GLY A 158 9.36 12.39 -4.29
N ASP A 159 10.12 11.60 -5.06
CA ASP A 159 11.42 11.10 -4.65
C ASP A 159 11.30 10.34 -3.32
N PHE A 160 10.21 9.58 -3.19
CA PHE A 160 9.79 8.93 -1.96
C PHE A 160 9.85 7.44 -2.22
N GLY A 161 10.96 6.83 -1.86
CA GLY A 161 11.15 5.43 -2.18
C GLY A 161 12.52 4.89 -1.84
N ILE A 162 13.36 5.65 -1.12
CA ILE A 162 14.75 5.32 -0.78
C ILE A 162 14.89 4.17 0.24
N GLY A 163 13.78 3.69 0.80
CA GLY A 163 13.75 2.65 1.81
C GLY A 163 14.08 3.12 3.23
N ILE A 164 13.87 2.24 4.19
CA ILE A 164 14.12 2.46 5.62
C ILE A 164 15.04 1.39 6.25
N TYR A 165 15.54 0.47 5.43
CA TYR A 165 16.47 -0.57 5.89
C TYR A 165 17.89 -0.06 6.04
N GLU A 166 18.31 0.91 5.22
CA GLU A 166 19.61 1.54 5.41
C GLU A 166 19.69 2.22 6.78
N GLN A 167 20.71 1.83 7.56
CA GLN A 167 21.04 2.54 8.79
C GLN A 167 21.65 3.90 8.42
N GLY A 168 20.89 4.97 8.62
CA GLY A 168 21.39 6.31 8.33
C GLY A 168 20.32 7.39 8.30
N GLU A 169 20.75 8.59 7.92
CA GLU A 169 19.88 9.77 7.87
C GLU A 169 18.76 9.62 6.84
N ASP A 170 18.94 8.83 5.79
CA ASP A 170 18.02 8.71 4.66
C ASP A 170 16.78 7.89 5.02
N GLY A 171 16.93 6.69 5.60
CA GLY A 171 15.81 5.94 6.17
C GLY A 171 15.08 6.71 7.28
N GLU A 172 15.82 7.41 8.14
CA GLU A 172 15.23 8.27 9.17
C GLU A 172 14.40 9.41 8.57
N ARG A 173 14.88 10.05 7.49
CA ARG A 173 14.15 11.10 6.77
C ARG A 173 12.87 10.55 6.14
N GLN A 174 12.89 9.35 5.57
CA GLN A 174 11.70 8.73 5.01
C GLN A 174 10.65 8.42 6.08
N LEU A 175 11.03 7.88 7.23
CA LEU A 175 10.10 7.70 8.36
C LEU A 175 9.56 9.04 8.88
N GLN A 176 10.41 10.07 8.97
CA GLN A 176 9.99 11.41 9.36
C GLN A 176 9.01 12.03 8.37
N LEU A 177 9.20 11.80 7.08
CA LEU A 177 8.31 12.23 5.99
C LEU A 177 6.95 11.53 6.09
N GLY A 178 6.93 10.20 6.23
CA GLY A 178 5.70 9.43 6.48
C GLY A 178 4.94 9.93 7.70
N ALA A 179 5.63 10.15 8.82
CA ALA A 179 5.02 10.68 10.04
C ALA A 179 4.52 12.13 9.87
N ALA A 180 5.22 12.97 9.10
CA ALA A 180 4.79 14.33 8.81
C ALA A 180 3.54 14.34 7.92
N LEU A 181 3.47 13.46 6.92
CA LEU A 181 2.32 13.29 6.06
C LEU A 181 1.11 12.76 6.85
N GLU A 182 1.30 11.80 7.76
CA GLU A 182 0.23 11.28 8.62
C GLU A 182 -0.35 12.39 9.52
N ARG A 183 0.52 13.21 10.12
CA ARG A 183 0.10 14.39 10.89
C ARG A 183 -0.64 15.39 10.01
N ALA A 184 -0.12 15.71 8.84
CA ALA A 184 -0.75 16.64 7.91
C ALA A 184 -2.15 16.14 7.47
N ALA A 185 -2.28 14.85 7.16
CA ALA A 185 -3.55 14.23 6.83
C ALA A 185 -4.58 14.36 7.94
N THR A 186 -4.16 14.11 9.19
CA THR A 186 -5.04 14.20 10.35
C THR A 186 -5.44 15.64 10.68
N VAL A 187 -4.51 16.59 10.56
CA VAL A 187 -4.76 17.99 10.95
C VAL A 187 -5.49 18.78 9.86
N HIS A 188 -5.17 18.53 8.58
CA HIS A 188 -5.65 19.33 7.45
C HIS A 188 -6.69 18.61 6.58
N GLY A 189 -7.02 17.35 6.89
CA GLY A 189 -8.01 16.57 6.14
C GLY A 189 -7.57 16.29 4.70
N VAL A 190 -6.32 15.85 4.52
CA VAL A 190 -5.81 15.42 3.21
C VAL A 190 -6.70 14.29 2.67
N ARG A 191 -7.19 14.43 1.43
CA ARG A 191 -8.09 13.47 0.78
C ARG A 191 -7.39 12.45 -0.10
N LEU A 192 -6.22 12.79 -0.60
CA LEU A 192 -5.40 11.97 -1.49
C LEU A 192 -3.96 12.46 -1.47
N VAL A 193 -3.06 11.59 -1.91
CA VAL A 193 -1.67 11.91 -2.20
C VAL A 193 -1.44 11.79 -3.70
N LEU A 194 -0.89 12.83 -4.32
CA LEU A 194 -0.35 12.76 -5.67
C LEU A 194 1.15 12.52 -5.57
N THR A 195 1.66 11.53 -6.30
CA THR A 195 3.10 11.37 -6.43
C THR A 195 3.63 12.13 -7.64
N THR A 196 4.91 12.49 -7.63
CA THR A 196 5.59 13.13 -8.77
C THR A 196 6.67 12.24 -9.37
N GLY A 197 6.51 10.92 -9.21
CA GLY A 197 7.44 9.91 -9.68
C GLY A 197 8.37 9.44 -8.58
N ASP A 198 9.20 8.49 -8.98
CA ASP A 198 10.33 8.04 -8.22
C ASP A 198 9.85 7.41 -6.90
N ASN A 199 9.04 6.36 -7.06
CA ASN A 199 8.26 5.74 -6.00
C ASN A 199 9.04 4.64 -5.27
N ILE A 200 10.12 4.13 -5.88
CA ILE A 200 11.00 3.06 -5.36
C ILE A 200 12.42 3.34 -5.80
N TYR A 201 13.35 3.20 -4.86
CA TYR A 201 14.78 3.23 -5.04
C TYR A 201 15.42 2.39 -3.93
N LEU A 202 16.26 1.43 -4.28
CA LEU A 202 17.25 0.93 -3.32
C LEU A 202 18.63 1.30 -3.85
N GLY A 203 19.46 1.89 -3.00
CA GLY A 203 20.73 2.51 -3.42
C GLY A 203 21.71 1.52 -4.07
N ASP A 204 22.67 2.06 -4.83
CA ASP A 204 23.73 1.33 -5.57
C ASP A 204 24.59 0.34 -4.72
N GLU A 205 24.48 0.37 -3.38
CA GLU A 205 25.29 -0.49 -2.48
C GLU A 205 24.53 -1.71 -1.92
N ASP A 206 23.23 -1.86 -2.17
CA ASP A 206 22.46 -2.99 -1.65
C ASP A 206 22.58 -4.25 -2.52
N THR A 207 22.62 -5.40 -1.84
CA THR A 207 22.70 -6.73 -2.46
C THR A 207 21.39 -7.18 -3.11
N VAL A 208 20.32 -6.38 -2.95
CA VAL A 208 19.09 -6.43 -3.71
C VAL A 208 19.29 -5.42 -4.83
N ALA A 209 19.40 -5.89 -6.08
CA ALA A 209 19.55 -4.96 -7.20
C ALA A 209 18.34 -4.04 -7.15
N GLY A 210 18.53 -2.73 -6.93
CA GLY A 210 17.45 -1.76 -6.71
C GLY A 210 16.47 -1.70 -7.86
N THR A 211 15.57 -2.67 -7.88
CA THR A 211 14.44 -2.82 -8.76
C THR A 211 13.21 -2.83 -7.86
N GLY A 212 12.03 -2.62 -8.42
CA GLY A 212 10.78 -2.83 -7.67
C GLY A 212 10.28 -4.26 -7.78
N ASP A 213 11.12 -5.21 -8.21
CA ASP A 213 10.67 -6.52 -8.69
C ASP A 213 10.22 -7.45 -7.56
N GLU A 214 10.71 -7.27 -6.34
CA GLU A 214 10.47 -8.14 -5.20
C GLU A 214 9.64 -7.44 -4.12
N ASP A 215 8.82 -8.19 -3.38
CA ASP A 215 7.99 -7.60 -2.32
C ASP A 215 8.79 -6.89 -1.23
N ASP A 216 10.01 -7.37 -0.95
CA ASP A 216 10.91 -6.78 0.04
C ASP A 216 11.54 -5.47 -0.41
N ASP A 217 11.44 -5.09 -1.69
CA ASP A 217 11.73 -3.75 -2.19
C ASP A 217 10.63 -2.75 -1.78
N TRP A 218 9.38 -3.20 -1.81
CA TRP A 218 8.20 -2.36 -1.55
C TRP A 218 7.93 -2.15 -0.07
N TYR A 219 8.23 -3.13 0.77
CA TYR A 219 8.04 -3.01 2.21
C TYR A 219 8.73 -1.77 2.80
N PRO A 220 10.06 -1.61 2.67
CA PRO A 220 10.76 -0.48 3.26
C PRO A 220 10.49 0.84 2.54
N CYS A 221 10.17 0.80 1.25
CA CYS A 221 10.03 2.00 0.41
C CYS A 221 8.63 2.61 0.47
N PHE A 222 7.58 1.79 0.54
CA PHE A 222 6.21 2.25 0.42
C PHE A 222 5.31 1.79 1.57
N TYR A 223 5.27 0.48 1.85
CA TYR A 223 4.29 -0.03 2.80
C TYR A 223 4.58 0.40 4.21
N GLN A 224 5.79 0.16 4.73
CA GLN A 224 6.11 0.44 6.12
C GLN A 224 6.12 1.93 6.47
N PRO A 225 6.72 2.85 5.67
CA PRO A 225 6.74 4.27 6.00
C PRO A 225 5.36 4.94 5.98
N TYR A 226 4.45 4.44 5.13
CA TYR A 226 3.15 5.09 4.88
C TYR A 226 1.95 4.26 5.37
N ARG A 227 2.15 3.10 6.00
CA ARG A 227 1.07 2.13 6.34
C ARG A 227 -0.18 2.74 6.99
N TYR A 228 -0.02 3.67 7.94
CA TYR A 228 -1.14 4.27 8.68
C TYR A 228 -1.93 5.31 7.86
N LEU A 229 -1.42 5.65 6.67
CA LEU A 229 -2.10 6.43 5.64
C LEU A 229 -2.70 5.53 4.56
N LEU A 230 -1.98 4.48 4.15
CA LEU A 230 -2.40 3.59 3.05
C LEU A 230 -3.78 3.00 3.29
N ASN A 231 -4.15 2.69 4.54
CA ASN A 231 -5.46 2.16 4.88
C ASN A 231 -6.59 3.23 4.88
N ARG A 232 -6.31 4.49 4.52
CA ARG A 232 -7.25 5.63 4.68
C ARG A 232 -7.27 6.60 3.51
N ILE A 233 -6.15 6.76 2.82
CA ILE A 233 -5.94 7.80 1.80
C ILE A 233 -5.31 7.16 0.57
N PRO A 234 -5.92 7.31 -0.62
CA PRO A 234 -5.36 6.77 -1.85
C PRO A 234 -4.14 7.56 -2.32
N PHE A 235 -3.13 6.83 -2.80
CA PHE A 235 -1.97 7.37 -3.50
C PHE A 235 -2.19 7.26 -5.00
N PHE A 236 -2.02 8.36 -5.72
CA PHE A 236 -2.14 8.46 -7.17
C PHE A 236 -0.73 8.65 -7.73
N PRO A 237 -0.11 7.57 -8.25
CA PRO A 237 1.29 7.61 -8.63
C PRO A 237 1.47 8.32 -9.97
N THR A 238 2.62 8.93 -10.18
CA THR A 238 3.16 9.20 -11.52
C THR A 238 4.46 8.43 -11.68
N VAL A 239 4.94 8.34 -12.92
CA VAL A 239 6.22 7.69 -13.27
C VAL A 239 7.29 8.78 -13.37
N GLY A 240 8.36 8.63 -12.60
CA GLY A 240 9.58 9.42 -12.63
C GLY A 240 10.67 8.74 -13.47
N ASN A 241 11.88 9.28 -13.46
CA ASN A 241 12.97 8.72 -14.26
C ASN A 241 13.58 7.46 -13.65
N HIS A 242 13.46 7.26 -12.35
CA HIS A 242 13.93 6.04 -11.68
C HIS A 242 12.92 4.90 -11.75
N ASP A 243 11.63 5.20 -11.90
CA ASP A 243 10.61 4.15 -12.13
C ASP A 243 10.65 3.52 -13.54
N ALA A 244 11.57 3.97 -14.40
CA ALA A 244 11.65 3.57 -15.81
C ALA A 244 13.12 3.39 -16.22
N ALA A 245 13.35 2.68 -17.32
CA ALA A 245 14.70 2.42 -17.86
C ALA A 245 15.46 3.66 -18.40
N ASP A 246 15.01 4.87 -18.08
CA ASP A 246 15.64 6.12 -18.49
C ASP A 246 16.94 6.39 -17.70
N THR A 247 16.97 6.05 -16.40
CA THR A 247 18.17 6.24 -15.56
C THR A 247 18.63 5.01 -14.78
N GLU A 248 17.80 3.99 -14.62
CA GLU A 248 18.15 2.74 -13.92
C GLU A 248 18.32 1.55 -14.86
N HIS A 249 18.84 0.43 -14.32
CA HIS A 249 19.02 -0.81 -15.06
C HIS A 249 17.69 -1.61 -15.21
N SER A 250 16.67 -1.28 -14.43
CA SER A 250 15.31 -1.85 -14.41
C SER A 250 14.26 -0.91 -15.01
N ASP A 251 13.10 -1.47 -15.36
CA ASP A 251 11.91 -0.75 -15.80
C ASP A 251 10.74 -1.19 -14.92
N ASP A 252 10.49 -0.47 -13.83
CA ASP A 252 9.58 -0.89 -12.76
C ASP A 252 8.10 -0.55 -13.06
N ARG A 253 7.77 -0.24 -14.31
CA ARG A 253 6.41 0.14 -14.71
C ARG A 253 5.39 -0.99 -14.53
N ASP A 254 5.80 -2.25 -14.71
CA ASP A 254 4.93 -3.41 -14.47
C ASP A 254 4.65 -3.57 -12.97
N GLN A 255 5.64 -3.30 -12.12
CA GLN A 255 5.55 -3.31 -10.67
C GLN A 255 4.68 -2.16 -10.17
N LEU A 256 4.81 -0.97 -10.77
CA LEU A 256 3.89 0.16 -10.51
C LEU A 256 2.46 -0.19 -10.92
N ASP A 257 2.23 -0.82 -12.07
CA ASP A 257 0.90 -1.28 -12.48
C ASP A 257 0.28 -2.20 -11.43
N ASP A 258 1.07 -3.14 -10.95
CA ASP A 258 0.66 -4.16 -9.99
C ASP A 258 0.36 -3.58 -8.60
N ASN A 259 1.35 -2.93 -7.98
CA ASN A 259 1.27 -2.49 -6.59
C ASN A 259 0.44 -1.22 -6.38
N PHE A 260 0.26 -0.40 -7.43
CA PHE A 260 -0.70 0.70 -7.42
C PHE A 260 -2.02 0.37 -8.13
N PHE A 261 -2.21 -0.88 -8.56
CA PHE A 261 -3.45 -1.38 -9.15
C PHE A 261 -3.89 -0.57 -10.39
N LEU A 262 -2.96 -0.10 -11.24
CA LEU A 262 -3.24 0.92 -12.27
C LEU A 262 -4.25 0.42 -13.30
N GLU A 263 -4.12 -0.81 -13.79
CA GLU A 263 -5.12 -1.46 -14.64
C GLU A 263 -6.52 -1.50 -13.99
N HIS A 264 -6.59 -1.82 -12.70
CA HIS A 264 -7.87 -1.88 -11.97
C HIS A 264 -8.48 -0.52 -11.65
N ARG A 265 -7.65 0.53 -11.63
CA ARG A 265 -8.05 1.93 -11.41
C ARG A 265 -8.47 2.62 -12.70
N PHE A 266 -7.71 2.42 -13.76
CA PHE A 266 -7.72 3.33 -14.90
C PHE A 266 -8.10 2.67 -16.24
N ARG A 267 -8.28 1.34 -16.34
CA ARG A 267 -8.68 0.69 -17.61
C ARG A 267 -9.88 1.35 -18.27
N SER A 268 -10.95 1.59 -17.51
CA SER A 268 -12.15 2.26 -18.04
C SER A 268 -11.88 3.72 -18.48
N TRP A 269 -10.89 4.37 -17.89
CA TRP A 269 -10.47 5.73 -18.28
C TRP A 269 -9.61 5.71 -19.53
N VAL A 270 -8.77 4.69 -19.72
CA VAL A 270 -8.04 4.45 -20.97
C VAL A 270 -9.01 4.26 -22.13
N GLU A 271 -10.01 3.38 -21.95
CA GLU A 271 -11.07 3.15 -22.95
C GLU A 271 -11.84 4.44 -23.30
N ALA A 272 -12.01 5.34 -22.33
CA ALA A 272 -12.66 6.64 -22.50
C ALA A 272 -11.72 7.75 -23.01
N GLY A 273 -10.43 7.47 -23.27
CA GLY A 273 -9.44 8.48 -23.68
C GLY A 273 -9.13 9.52 -22.61
N ARG A 274 -9.30 9.16 -21.33
CA ARG A 274 -9.06 10.00 -20.14
C ARG A 274 -7.82 9.59 -19.35
N ALA A 275 -7.22 8.45 -19.68
CA ALA A 275 -5.96 7.99 -19.13
C ALA A 275 -5.09 7.31 -20.20
N SER A 276 -3.84 7.09 -19.88
CA SER A 276 -2.82 6.32 -20.60
C SER A 276 -2.02 5.56 -19.54
N LEU A 277 -1.80 4.26 -19.74
CA LEU A 277 -0.92 3.44 -18.91
C LEU A 277 0.42 3.14 -19.63
N ASP A 278 0.41 3.12 -20.97
CA ASP A 278 1.58 2.94 -21.84
C ASP A 278 1.43 3.87 -23.07
N PRO A 279 2.50 4.53 -23.58
CA PRO A 279 3.91 4.48 -23.16
C PRO A 279 4.25 5.27 -21.89
N GLY A 280 3.28 5.93 -21.25
CA GLY A 280 3.49 6.61 -19.99
C GLY A 280 2.20 6.73 -19.19
N LEU A 281 2.35 6.94 -17.88
CA LEU A 281 1.25 7.06 -16.95
C LEU A 281 0.68 8.49 -16.97
N PHE A 282 -0.53 8.62 -17.49
CA PHE A 282 -1.29 9.86 -17.50
C PHE A 282 -2.74 9.57 -17.13
N TYR A 283 -3.35 10.37 -16.27
CA TYR A 283 -4.78 10.25 -15.98
C TYR A 283 -5.38 11.60 -15.58
N ARG A 284 -6.67 11.76 -15.87
CA ARG A 284 -7.45 12.95 -15.50
C ARG A 284 -8.34 12.67 -14.30
N PHE A 285 -7.90 13.10 -13.12
CA PHE A 285 -8.74 13.10 -11.93
C PHE A 285 -9.69 14.31 -11.90
N GLY A 286 -10.87 14.14 -11.29
CA GLY A 286 -11.84 15.20 -11.03
C GLY A 286 -12.30 15.12 -9.58
N LEU A 287 -12.16 16.22 -8.86
CA LEU A 287 -12.50 16.35 -7.43
C LEU A 287 -13.22 17.68 -7.24
N GLY A 288 -14.48 17.64 -6.81
CA GLY A 288 -15.29 18.84 -6.56
C GLY A 288 -15.69 19.56 -7.84
#